data_AF-A0A1Z8ZDY6-F1
#
_entry.id   AF-A0A1Z8ZDY6-F1
#
_cell.length_a   1.000
_cell.length_b   1.000
_cell.length_c   1.000
_cell.angle_alpha   90.00
_cell.angle_beta   90.00
_cell.angle_gamma   90.00
#
_symmetry.space_group_name_H-M   'P 1'
#
loop_
_entity.id
_entity.type
_entity.pdbx_description
1 polymer ?
#
loop_
_entity_poly.entity_id
_entity_poly.type
_entity_poly.pdbx_seq_one_letter_code
_entity_poly.pdbx_strand_id
1 'polypeptide(L)' 'MEIVAWLTHRYIMHGVFWYFHKDHHTRDNKGFFEKNDFFFLIFALPGSAFIMYGLEIGIN' A
#
# COMPACT_ATOMS: atom_id res chain seq x y z
N MET A 1 5.77 13.36 -1.04
CA MET A 1 4.84 12.21 -0.91
C MET A 1 3.53 12.57 -0.24
N GLU A 2 3.48 13.54 0.68
CA GLU A 2 2.30 13.87 1.48
C GLU A 2 1.00 14.09 0.69
N ILE A 3 1.05 14.85 -0.43
CA ILE A 3 -0.13 15.04 -1.30
C ILE A 3 -0.60 13.71 -1.91
N VAL A 4 0.32 12.91 -2.44
CA VAL A 4 0.00 11.60 -3.04
C VAL A 4 -0.53 10.63 -1.99
N ALA A 5 0.08 10.61 -0.81
CA ALA A 5 -0.36 9.80 0.33
C ALA A 5 -1.76 10.22 0.78
N TRP A 6 -2.02 11.53 0.89
CA TRP A 6 -3.32 12.05 1.26
C TRP A 6 -4.40 11.71 0.23
N LEU A 7 -4.11 11.89 -1.07
CA LEU A 7 -5.04 11.53 -2.15
C LEU A 7 -5.32 10.03 -2.15
N THR A 8 -4.28 9.21 -2.02
CA THR A 8 -4.41 7.76 -1.98
C THR A 8 -5.24 7.33 -0.78
N HIS A 9 -4.96 7.89 0.40
CA HIS A 9 -5.70 7.57 1.61
C HIS A 9 -7.18 7.99 1.48
N ARG A 10 -7.44 9.24 1.09
CA ARG A 10 -8.81 9.79 1.02
C ARG A 10 -9.67 9.16 -0.07
N TYR A 11 -9.10 8.89 -1.26
CA TYR A 11 -9.90 8.50 -2.43
C TYR A 11 -9.77 7.02 -2.78
N ILE A 12 -8.62 6.39 -2.55
CA ILE A 12 -8.41 4.99 -2.89
C ILE A 12 -8.72 4.11 -1.67
N MET A 13 -8.02 4.32 -0.55
CA MET A 13 -8.15 3.49 0.65
C MET A 13 -9.54 3.64 1.30
N HIS A 14 -10.05 4.86 1.38
CA HIS A 14 -11.42 5.14 1.86
C HIS A 14 -12.51 5.00 0.79
N GLY A 15 -12.14 4.77 -0.47
CA GLY A 15 -13.06 4.59 -1.58
C GLY A 15 -13.14 3.12 -2.00
N VAL A 16 -12.62 2.83 -3.20
CA VAL A 16 -12.71 1.48 -3.80
C VAL A 16 -12.01 0.39 -3.01
N PHE A 17 -11.02 0.73 -2.17
CA PHE A 17 -10.31 -0.21 -1.30
C PHE A 17 -10.80 -0.19 0.16
N TRP A 18 -11.98 0.39 0.44
CA TRP A 18 -12.50 0.47 1.81
C TRP A 18 -12.60 -0.89 2.50
N TYR A 19 -12.89 -1.97 1.77
CA TYR A 19 -12.93 -3.32 2.33
C TYR A 19 -11.61 -3.74 3.01
N PHE A 20 -10.46 -3.31 2.47
CA PHE A 20 -9.13 -3.59 3.02
C PHE A 20 -8.71 -2.58 4.08
N HIS A 21 -9.28 -1.38 4.09
CA HIS A 21 -8.91 -0.32 5.02
C HIS A 21 -9.83 -0.20 6.23
N LYS A 22 -11.04 -0.76 6.16
CA LYS A 22 -12.08 -0.64 7.19
C LYS A 22 -11.61 -1.16 8.56
N ASP A 23 -10.91 -2.28 8.59
CA ASP A 23 -10.50 -2.92 9.85
C ASP A 23 -9.45 -2.11 10.61
N HIS A 24 -8.62 -1.34 9.90
CA HIS A 24 -7.71 -0.37 10.51
C HIS A 24 -8.46 0.76 11.25
N HIS A 25 -9.60 1.20 10.71
CA HIS A 25 -10.43 2.23 11.35
C HIS A 25 -11.28 1.68 12.50
N THR A 26 -11.85 0.49 12.34
CA THR A 26 -12.73 -0.09 13.37
C THR A 26 -11.97 -0.88 14.45
N ARG A 27 -10.72 -1.27 14.19
CA ARG A 27 -9.89 -2.12 15.05
C ARG A 27 -10.57 -3.43 15.44
N ASP A 28 -11.42 -3.94 14.55
CA ASP A 28 -12.21 -5.16 14.79
C ASP A 28 -11.32 -6.42 14.80
N ASN A 29 -10.14 -6.35 14.19
CA ASN A 29 -9.16 -7.44 14.17
C ASN A 29 -8.25 -7.37 15.41
N LYS A 30 -8.37 -8.37 16.30
CA LYS A 30 -7.44 -8.58 17.43
C LYS A 30 -6.24 -9.48 17.08
N GLY A 31 -6.14 -9.91 15.82
CA GLY A 31 -5.05 -10.74 15.31
C GLY A 31 -3.80 -9.92 14.99
N PHE A 32 -2.68 -10.60 14.74
CA PHE A 32 -1.42 -9.97 14.36
C PHE A 32 -1.46 -9.31 12.97
N PHE A 33 -2.33 -9.78 12.07
CA PHE A 33 -2.47 -9.28 10.71
C PHE A 33 -3.78 -8.51 10.52
N GLU A 34 -3.69 -7.31 9.94
CA GLU A 34 -4.82 -6.52 9.45
C GLU A 34 -4.96 -6.70 7.93
N LYS A 35 -6.18 -6.66 7.39
CA LYS A 35 -6.39 -6.60 5.93
C LYS A 35 -5.72 -5.38 5.33
N ASN A 36 -5.57 -4.33 6.13
CA ASN A 36 -4.82 -3.12 5.78
C ASN A 36 -3.34 -3.41 5.48
N ASP A 37 -2.75 -4.47 6.01
CA ASP A 37 -1.36 -4.85 5.71
C ASP A 37 -1.14 -5.16 4.22
N PHE A 38 -2.22 -5.47 3.48
CA PHE A 38 -2.18 -5.66 2.04
C PHE A 38 -1.62 -4.43 1.28
N PHE A 39 -1.85 -3.22 1.80
CA PHE A 39 -1.35 -1.99 1.16
C PHE A 39 0.19 -1.94 1.08
N PHE A 40 0.91 -2.63 1.98
CA PHE A 40 2.37 -2.73 1.88
C PHE A 40 2.81 -3.26 0.52
N LEU A 41 2.14 -4.29 -0.01
CA LEU A 41 2.46 -4.86 -1.32
C LEU A 41 2.23 -3.84 -2.43
N ILE A 42 1.11 -3.11 -2.40
CA ILE A 42 0.78 -2.11 -3.42
C ILE A 42 1.85 -1.01 -3.48
N PHE A 43 2.37 -0.56 -2.34
CA PHE A 43 3.36 0.51 -2.30
C PHE A 43 4.80 0.03 -2.51
N ALA A 44 5.15 -1.15 -1.99
CA ALA A 44 6.51 -1.67 -2.06
C ALA A 44 6.82 -2.30 -3.43
N LEU A 45 5.86 -3.00 -4.05
CA LEU A 45 6.10 -3.76 -5.28
C LEU A 45 6.60 -2.90 -6.45
N PRO A 46 6.02 -1.73 -6.78
CA PRO A 46 6.49 -0.93 -7.90
C PRO A 46 7.94 -0.48 -7.73
N GLY A 47 8.29 0.00 -6.52
CA GLY A 47 9.66 0.43 -6.21
C GLY A 47 10.64 -0.73 -6.28
N SER A 48 10.34 -1.84 -5.62
CA SER A 48 11.18 -3.05 -5.64
C SER A 48 11.35 -3.60 -7.06
N ALA A 49 10.28 -3.65 -7.85
CA ALA A 49 10.30 -4.12 -9.23
C ALA A 49 11.20 -3.24 -10.12
N PHE A 50 11.08 -1.92 -10.02
CA PHE A 50 11.93 -1.02 -10.80
C PHE A 50 13.40 -1.05 -10.37
N ILE A 51 13.67 -1.22 -9.08
CA ILE A 51 15.05 -1.42 -8.58
C ILE A 51 15.63 -2.71 -9.16
N MET A 52 14.91 -3.83 -9.05
CA MET A 52 15.37 -5.11 -9.60
C MET A 52 15.56 -5.05 -11.11
N TYR A 53 14.62 -4.43 -11.83
CA TYR A 53 14.72 -4.25 -13.28
C TYR A 53 15.91 -3.38 -13.67
N GLY A 54 16.13 -2.26 -12.98
CA GLY A 54 17.28 -1.37 -13.21
C GLY A 54 18.62 -2.09 -13.03
N LEU A 55 18.74 -2.93 -12.00
CA LEU A 55 19.91 -3.77 -11.76
C LEU A 55 20.14 -4.77 -12.90
N GLU A 56 19.07 -5.40 -13.41
CA GLU A 56 19.16 -6.36 -14.51
C GLU A 56 19.64 -5.72 -15.82
N ILE A 57 19.16 -4.52 -16.13
CA ILE A 57 19.51 -3.80 -17.37
C ILE A 57 20.77 -2.93 -17.25
N GLY A 58 21.49 -2.99 -16.11
CA GLY A 58 22.77 -2.33 -15.91
C GLY A 58 22.69 -0.81 -15.69
N ILE A 59 21.55 -0.28 -15.24
CA ILE A 59 21.42 1.10 -14.80
C ILE A 59 21.93 1.17 -13.35
N ASN A 60 23.15 1.68 -13.18
CA ASN A 60 23.74 2.00 -11.87
C ASN A 60 23.62 3.50 -11.57
#